data_AF-A0A6J4SZT2-F1
#
_entry.id   AF-A0A6J4SZT2-F1
#
_cell.length_a   1.000
_cell.length_b   1.000
_cell.length_c   1.000
_cell.angle_alpha   90.00
_cell.angle_beta   90.00
_cell.angle_gamma   90.00
#
_symmetry.space_group_name_H-M   'P 1'
#
loop_
_entity.id
_entity.type
_entity.pdbx_description
1 polymer ?
#
loop_
_entity_poly.entity_id
_entity_poly.type
_entity_poly.pdbx_seq_one_letter_code
_entity_poly.pdbx_strand_id
1 'polypeptide(L)'
;MAKKSTSKSDELFELLRARGLRKRAARALSDAATTARGGSNASQATAKKLIGDLRGLADEMEDRVTGRQAKRQEAAKKAARTRARNAKARSAAAKKGAATRKRTTRPKTTKR
;
A
#
# COMPACT_ATOMS: atom_id res chain seq x y z
N MET A 1 35.29 -11.27 -39.37
CA MET A 1 34.80 -11.48 -37.99
C MET A 1 33.28 -11.42 -38.01
N ALA A 2 32.58 -12.56 -38.04
CA ALA A 2 31.13 -12.59 -38.07
C ALA A 2 30.56 -11.98 -36.77
N LYS A 3 29.65 -11.00 -36.91
CA LYS A 3 28.97 -10.37 -35.78
C LYS A 3 28.12 -11.46 -35.12
N LYS A 4 28.55 -11.98 -33.96
CA LYS A 4 27.79 -12.97 -33.18
C LYS A 4 26.41 -12.37 -32.93
N SER A 5 25.35 -13.01 -33.42
CA SER A 5 23.97 -12.59 -33.12
C SER A 5 23.76 -12.76 -31.62
N THR A 6 23.85 -11.66 -30.88
CA THR A 6 23.48 -11.63 -29.47
C THR A 6 22.02 -12.02 -29.36
N SER A 7 21.72 -12.95 -28.45
CA SER A 7 20.33 -13.31 -28.22
C SER A 7 19.60 -12.09 -27.61
N LYS A 8 18.28 -11.98 -27.83
CA LYS A 8 17.47 -10.94 -27.18
C LYS A 8 17.62 -10.97 -25.65
N SER A 9 17.91 -12.14 -25.09
CA SER A 9 18.21 -12.33 -23.67
C SER A 9 19.53 -11.67 -23.28
N ASP A 10 20.58 -11.84 -24.09
CA ASP A 10 21.90 -11.27 -23.84
C ASP A 10 21.87 -9.73 -23.98
N GLU A 11 21.14 -9.20 -24.96
CA GLU A 11 20.96 -7.75 -25.13
C GLU A 11 20.25 -7.13 -23.92
N LEU A 12 19.17 -7.77 -23.44
CA LEU A 12 18.47 -7.36 -22.24
C LEU A 12 19.36 -7.48 -20.99
N PHE A 13 20.13 -8.56 -20.88
CA PHE A 13 21.08 -8.77 -19.79
C PHE A 13 22.11 -7.63 -19.71
N GLU A 14 22.74 -7.28 -20.84
CA GLU A 14 23.74 -6.20 -20.90
C GLU A 14 23.11 -4.83 -20.59
N LEU A 15 21.89 -4.57 -21.09
CA LEU A 15 21.16 -3.35 -20.75
C LEU A 15 20.89 -3.27 -19.24
N LEU A 16 20.42 -4.35 -18.62
CA LEU A 16 20.17 -4.40 -17.18
C LEU A 16 21.45 -4.21 -16.37
N ARG A 17 22.58 -4.77 -16.81
CA ARG A 17 23.90 -4.55 -16.20
C ARG A 17 24.34 -3.09 -16.30
N ALA A 18 24.16 -2.47 -17.47
CA ALA A 18 24.47 -1.05 -17.69
C ALA A 18 23.59 -0.13 -16.83
N ARG A 19 22.36 -0.55 -16.51
CA ARG A 19 21.47 0.14 -15.55
C ARG A 19 21.82 -0.12 -14.07
N GLY A 20 22.92 -0.82 -13.80
CA GLY A 20 23.45 -1.02 -12.44
C GLY A 20 22.94 -2.27 -11.73
N LEU A 21 22.15 -3.14 -12.38
CA LEU A 21 21.72 -4.39 -11.75
C LEU A 21 22.88 -5.37 -11.58
N ARG A 22 22.92 -6.07 -10.45
CA ARG A 22 23.91 -7.14 -10.21
C ARG A 22 23.72 -8.28 -11.20
N LYS A 23 24.83 -8.95 -11.57
CA LYS A 23 24.86 -10.06 -12.54
C LYS A 23 23.73 -11.07 -12.35
N ARG A 24 23.50 -11.54 -11.12
CA ARG A 24 22.46 -12.55 -10.84
C ARG A 24 21.03 -12.04 -11.06
N ALA A 25 20.73 -10.80 -10.68
CA ALA A 25 19.40 -10.21 -10.89
C ALA A 25 19.15 -9.91 -12.36
N ALA A 26 20.14 -9.33 -13.05
CA ALA A 26 20.08 -9.11 -14.49
C ALA A 26 19.84 -10.41 -15.24
N ARG A 27 20.55 -11.49 -14.87
CA ARG A 27 20.40 -12.82 -15.49
C ARG A 27 19.02 -13.43 -15.23
N ALA A 28 18.52 -13.36 -14.00
CA ALA A 28 17.19 -13.86 -13.67
C ALA A 28 16.09 -13.14 -14.45
N LEU A 29 16.21 -11.82 -14.60
CA LEU A 29 15.25 -11.00 -15.35
C LEU A 29 15.34 -11.22 -16.87
N SER A 30 16.54 -11.32 -17.42
CA SER A 30 16.75 -11.57 -18.85
C SER A 30 16.29 -12.96 -19.29
N ASP A 31 16.57 -13.97 -18.46
CA ASP A 31 16.17 -15.34 -18.72
C ASP A 31 14.64 -15.46 -18.60
N ALA A 32 14.03 -14.87 -17.56
CA ALA A 32 12.57 -14.87 -17.39
C ALA A 32 11.82 -14.10 -18.51
N ALA A 33 12.38 -12.99 -19.01
CA ALA A 33 11.74 -12.16 -20.04
C ALA A 33 11.72 -12.81 -21.44
N THR A 34 12.66 -13.71 -21.71
CA THR A 34 12.79 -14.34 -23.04
C THR A 34 12.16 -15.73 -23.12
N THR A 35 11.95 -16.38 -21.97
CA THR A 35 11.31 -17.70 -21.93
C THR A 35 9.80 -17.61 -21.77
N ALA A 36 9.09 -17.25 -22.85
CA ALA A 36 7.64 -17.42 -22.93
C ALA A 36 7.21 -18.91 -23.07
N ARG A 37 8.14 -19.86 -23.22
CA ARG A 37 7.83 -21.29 -23.48
C ARG A 37 8.64 -22.34 -22.72
N GLY A 38 9.48 -22.01 -21.73
CA GLY A 38 10.27 -23.06 -21.06
C GLY A 38 11.25 -22.68 -19.95
N GLY A 39 11.15 -21.49 -19.37
CA GLY A 39 11.93 -21.14 -18.18
C GLY A 39 11.34 -21.85 -16.97
N SER A 40 12.20 -22.38 -16.07
CA SER A 40 11.71 -23.03 -14.85
C SER A 40 10.81 -22.06 -14.07
N ASN A 41 9.70 -22.54 -13.52
CA ASN A 41 8.77 -21.72 -12.74
C ASN A 41 9.48 -20.91 -11.63
N ALA A 42 10.63 -21.41 -11.16
CA ALA A 42 11.50 -20.73 -10.21
C ALA A 42 12.13 -19.42 -10.73
N SER A 43 12.58 -19.35 -12.00
CA SER A 43 13.17 -18.12 -12.54
C SER A 43 12.12 -17.04 -12.74
N GLN A 44 10.90 -17.42 -13.17
CA GLN A 44 9.77 -16.51 -13.27
C GLN A 44 9.32 -15.99 -11.89
N ALA A 45 9.23 -16.86 -10.88
CA ALA A 45 8.89 -16.46 -9.53
C ALA A 45 9.91 -15.46 -8.95
N THR A 46 11.20 -15.72 -9.18
CA THR A 46 12.28 -14.83 -8.76
C THR A 46 12.21 -13.47 -9.47
N ALA A 47 11.95 -13.46 -10.78
CA ALA A 47 11.76 -12.23 -11.54
C ALA A 47 10.56 -11.41 -11.04
N LYS A 48 9.41 -12.07 -10.80
CA LYS A 48 8.21 -11.43 -10.24
C LYS A 48 8.49 -10.81 -8.88
N LYS A 49 9.20 -11.52 -8.00
CA LYS A 49 9.60 -11.01 -6.69
C LYS A 49 10.50 -9.79 -6.82
N LEU A 50 11.55 -9.86 -7.64
CA LEU A 50 12.46 -8.73 -7.89
C LEU A 50 11.73 -7.50 -8.44
N ILE A 51 10.76 -7.69 -9.35
CA ILE A 51 9.93 -6.58 -9.86
C ILE A 51 9.08 -5.99 -8.74
N GLY A 52 8.50 -6.83 -7.88
CA GLY A 52 7.77 -6.39 -6.70
C GLY A 52 8.63 -5.56 -5.75
N ASP A 53 9.82 -6.04 -5.43
CA ASP A 53 10.78 -5.37 -4.55
C ASP A 53 11.21 -4.01 -5.14
N LEU A 54 11.47 -3.93 -6.45
CA LEU A 54 11.82 -2.69 -7.14
C LEU A 54 10.68 -1.66 -7.14
N ARG A 55 9.44 -2.10 -7.32
CA ARG A 55 8.26 -1.23 -7.21
C ARG A 55 8.07 -0.73 -5.79
N GLY A 56 8.18 -1.60 -4.80
CA GLY A 56 8.09 -1.22 -3.39
C GLY A 56 9.16 -0.19 -3.01
N LEU A 57 10.39 -0.36 -3.48
CA LEU A 57 11.46 0.62 -3.25
C LEU A 57 11.17 1.96 -3.93
N ALA A 58 10.65 1.94 -5.17
CA ALA A 58 10.27 3.16 -5.87
C ALA A 58 9.15 3.90 -5.14
N ASP A 59 8.14 3.18 -4.64
CA ASP A 59 7.05 3.74 -3.83
C ASP A 59 7.59 4.36 -2.53
N GLU A 60 8.49 3.67 -1.81
CA GLU A 60 9.14 4.22 -0.61
C GLU A 60 9.95 5.49 -0.91
N MET A 61 10.68 5.52 -2.03
CA MET A 61 11.44 6.70 -2.44
C MET A 61 10.50 7.86 -2.80
N GLU A 62 9.43 7.60 -3.55
CA GLU A 62 8.39 8.59 -3.84
C GLU A 62 7.79 9.12 -2.53
N ASP A 63 7.49 8.25 -1.58
CA ASP A 63 6.92 8.63 -0.29
C ASP A 63 7.89 9.45 0.57
N ARG A 64 9.19 9.16 0.55
CA ARG A 64 10.21 9.98 1.24
C ARG A 64 10.38 11.36 0.61
N VAL A 65 10.35 11.45 -0.72
CA VAL A 65 10.52 12.71 -1.45
C VAL A 65 9.27 13.58 -1.36
N THR A 66 8.08 12.99 -1.52
CA THR A 66 6.82 13.73 -1.63
C THR A 66 6.05 13.86 -0.31
N GLY A 67 6.35 12.98 0.66
CA GLY A 67 5.62 12.86 1.92
C GLY A 67 4.18 12.38 1.74
N ARG A 68 3.83 11.76 0.60
CA ARG A 68 2.45 11.46 0.22
C ARG A 68 1.76 10.49 1.20
N GLN A 69 2.44 9.42 1.60
CA GLN A 69 1.89 8.47 2.57
C GLN A 69 1.63 9.11 3.95
N ALA A 70 2.52 9.99 4.42
CA ALA A 70 2.31 10.72 5.68
C ALA A 70 1.03 11.57 5.63
N LYS A 71 0.83 12.34 4.55
CA LYS A 71 -0.38 13.16 4.33
C LYS A 71 -1.66 12.30 4.29
N ARG A 72 -1.61 11.13 3.64
CA ARG A 72 -2.73 10.17 3.62
C ARG A 72 -3.07 9.64 5.01
N GLN A 73 -2.06 9.27 5.80
CA GLN A 73 -2.27 8.78 7.17
C GLN A 73 -2.88 9.84 8.08
N GLU A 74 -2.43 11.09 7.98
CA GLU A 74 -3.00 12.20 8.73
C GLU A 74 -4.47 12.45 8.38
N ALA A 75 -4.81 12.44 7.09
CA ALA A 75 -6.19 12.55 6.63
C ALA A 75 -7.05 11.40 7.17
N ALA A 76 -6.55 10.17 7.16
CA ALA A 76 -7.24 9.01 7.73
C ALA A 76 -7.46 9.16 9.25
N LYS A 77 -6.44 9.59 9.99
CA LYS A 77 -6.54 9.87 11.44
C LYS A 77 -7.59 10.97 11.72
N LYS A 78 -7.60 12.05 10.92
CA LYS A 78 -8.59 13.13 11.03
C LYS A 78 -10.02 12.63 10.78
N ALA A 79 -10.21 11.80 9.76
CA ALA A 79 -11.50 11.19 9.44
C ALA A 79 -11.97 10.27 10.59
N ALA A 80 -11.08 9.43 11.12
CA ALA A 80 -11.38 8.55 12.26
C ALA A 80 -11.79 9.35 13.51
N ARG A 81 -11.03 10.39 13.88
CA ARG A 81 -11.38 11.30 14.99
C ARG A 81 -12.75 11.95 14.80
N THR A 82 -13.08 12.33 13.58
CA THR A 82 -14.37 12.97 13.26
C THR A 82 -15.53 11.99 13.41
N ARG A 83 -15.38 10.75 12.92
CA ARG A 83 -16.38 9.69 13.13
C ARG A 83 -16.61 9.40 14.62
N ALA A 84 -15.54 9.32 15.40
CA ALA A 84 -15.62 9.11 16.85
C ALA A 84 -16.35 10.27 17.56
N ARG A 85 -16.04 11.53 17.23
CA ARG A 85 -16.74 12.70 17.78
C ARG A 85 -18.23 12.68 17.46
N ASN A 86 -18.60 12.38 16.21
CA ASN A 86 -20.00 12.33 15.79
C ASN A 86 -20.75 11.21 16.51
N ALA A 87 -20.14 10.04 16.71
CA ALA A 87 -20.72 8.96 17.50
C ALA A 87 -20.94 9.37 18.97
N LYS A 88 -19.95 10.02 19.60
CA LYS A 88 -20.07 10.53 20.97
C LYS A 88 -21.19 11.58 21.09
N ALA A 89 -21.29 12.50 20.14
CA ALA A 89 -22.34 13.53 20.12
C ALA A 89 -23.74 12.90 20.04
N ARG A 90 -23.94 11.90 19.17
CA ARG A 90 -25.20 11.15 19.07
C ARG A 90 -25.54 10.43 20.38
N SER A 91 -24.57 9.75 20.99
CA SER A 91 -24.78 9.06 22.27
C SER A 91 -25.14 10.03 23.39
N ALA A 92 -24.45 11.18 23.48
CA ALA A 92 -24.74 12.20 24.47
C ALA A 92 -26.15 12.79 24.29
N ALA A 93 -26.55 13.08 23.05
CA ALA A 93 -27.89 13.56 22.74
C ALA A 93 -28.97 12.52 23.12
N ALA A 94 -28.76 11.25 22.79
CA ALA A 94 -29.67 10.17 23.17
C ALA A 94 -29.81 10.03 24.69
N LYS A 95 -28.70 10.04 25.43
CA LYS A 95 -28.68 10.01 26.89
C LYS A 95 -29.41 11.23 27.48
N LYS A 96 -29.17 12.43 26.93
CA LYS A 96 -29.87 13.66 27.36
C LYS A 96 -31.38 13.54 27.12
N GLY A 97 -31.80 13.07 25.94
CA GLY A 97 -33.20 12.86 25.60
C GLY A 97 -33.89 11.78 26.46
N ALA A 98 -33.16 10.76 26.91
CA ALA A 98 -33.67 9.77 27.86
C ALA A 98 -33.81 10.37 29.27
N ALA A 99 -32.81 11.14 29.71
CA ALA A 99 -32.84 11.81 31.01
C ALA A 99 -33.98 12.84 31.11
N THR A 100 -34.23 13.61 30.05
CA THR A 100 -35.36 14.55 30.00
C THR A 100 -36.70 13.81 30.06
N ARG A 101 -36.87 12.74 29.28
CA ARG A 101 -38.08 11.89 29.33
C ARG A 101 -38.31 11.29 30.72
N LYS A 102 -37.26 10.77 31.37
CA LYS A 102 -37.33 10.26 32.74
C LYS A 102 -37.76 11.34 33.74
N ARG A 103 -37.28 12.57 33.57
CA ARG A 103 -37.64 13.69 34.45
C ARG A 103 -39.09 14.12 34.26
N THR A 104 -39.60 14.12 33.03
CA THR A 104 -41.01 14.47 32.76
C THR A 104 -41.99 13.41 33.22
N THR A 105 -41.60 12.12 33.19
CA THR A 105 -42.46 11.02 33.66
C THR A 105 -42.38 10.79 35.17
N ARG A 106 -41.47 11.44 35.88
CA ARG A 106 -41.37 11.32 37.34
C ARG A 106 -42.46 12.19 37.98
N PRO A 107 -43.44 11.61 38.71
CA PRO A 107 -44.45 12.42 39.38
C PRO A 107 -43.77 13.38 40.37
N LYS A 108 -44.16 14.66 40.33
CA LYS A 108 -43.73 15.63 41.35
C LYS A 108 -44.35 15.18 42.68
N THR A 109 -43.55 14.53 43.53
CA THR A 109 -43.93 14.32 44.92
C THR A 109 -43.91 15.67 45.63
N THR A 110 -45.05 16.37 45.59
CA THR A 110 -45.36 17.49 46.48
C THR A 110 -45.43 16.92 47.90
N LYS A 111 -44.37 17.10 48.69
CA LYS A 111 -44.43 16.94 50.14
C LYS A 111 -45.31 18.06 50.69
N ARG A 112 -46.46 17.69 51.27
CA ARG A 112 -47.26 18.51 52.17
C ARG A 112 -46.73 18.38 53.58
#